data_AF-A6URL1-F1
#
_entry.id   AF-A6URL1-F1
#
_cell.length_a   1.000
_cell.length_b   1.000
_cell.length_c   1.000
_cell.angle_alpha   90.00
_cell.angle_beta   90.00
_cell.angle_gamma   90.00
#
_symmetry.space_group_name_H-M   'P 1'
#
loop_
_entity.id
_entity.type
_entity.pdbx_description
1 polymer ?
#
loop_
_entity_poly.entity_id
_entity_poly.type
_entity_poly.pdbx_seq_one_letter_code
_entity_poly.pdbx_strand_id
1 'polypeptide(L)'
;MELDAKVTIIHAVFGAVFGYLTNYVYTYGLGIFSGISSFVFMFIALLITGHITAFIFGKESMNQKDWLGSGLVPFFFIGMVFWVMSYNGVL
;
A
#
# COMPACT_ATOMS: atom_id res chain seq x y z
N MET A 1 -14.64 17.28 2.54
CA MET A 1 -13.30 16.73 2.22
C MET A 1 -13.30 16.37 0.75
N GLU A 2 -12.33 16.90 0.00
CA GLU A 2 -12.10 16.57 -1.40
C GLU A 2 -11.94 15.05 -1.57
N LEU A 3 -12.34 14.53 -2.74
CA LEU A 3 -12.27 13.10 -3.03
C LEU A 3 -10.84 12.58 -2.89
N ASP A 4 -9.86 13.32 -3.38
CA ASP A 4 -8.43 12.97 -3.33
C ASP A 4 -7.92 12.80 -1.90
N ALA A 5 -8.37 13.65 -0.97
CA ALA A 5 -8.02 13.52 0.44
C ALA A 5 -8.59 12.23 1.06
N LYS A 6 -9.81 11.82 0.66
CA LYS A 6 -10.39 10.53 1.09
C LYS A 6 -9.59 9.35 0.53
N VAL A 7 -9.20 9.40 -0.74
CA VAL A 7 -8.35 8.38 -1.38
C VAL A 7 -7.02 8.24 -0.69
N THR A 8 -6.38 9.38 -0.41
CA THR A 8 -5.10 9.50 0.30
C THR A 8 -5.18 8.79 1.65
N ILE A 9 -6.25 9.03 2.43
CA ILE A 9 -6.45 8.40 3.73
C ILE A 9 -6.61 6.87 3.59
N ILE A 10 -7.43 6.40 2.66
CA ILE A 10 -7.61 4.95 2.43
C ILE A 10 -6.26 4.31 2.07
N HIS A 11 -5.52 4.90 1.15
CA HIS A 11 -4.22 4.38 0.73
C HIS A 11 -3.17 4.42 1.84
N ALA A 12 -3.17 5.44 2.69
CA ALA A 12 -2.30 5.50 3.87
C ALA A 12 -2.62 4.36 4.85
N VAL A 13 -3.90 4.12 5.15
CA VAL A 13 -4.33 3.04 6.07
C VAL A 13 -3.96 1.67 5.51
N PHE A 14 -4.27 1.40 4.24
CA PHE A 14 -3.87 0.15 3.60
C PHE A 14 -2.35 0.02 3.49
N GLY A 15 -1.65 1.11 3.23
CA GLY A 15 -0.19 1.18 3.26
C GLY A 15 0.35 0.72 4.61
N ALA A 16 -0.18 1.21 5.73
CA ALA A 16 0.23 0.78 7.07
C ALA A 16 0.03 -0.73 7.28
N VAL A 17 -1.15 -1.25 6.94
CA VAL A 17 -1.49 -2.68 7.08
C VAL A 17 -0.57 -3.53 6.22
N PHE A 18 -0.42 -3.21 4.94
CA PHE A 18 0.42 -3.98 4.03
C PHE A 18 1.90 -3.79 4.29
N GLY A 19 2.34 -2.66 4.82
CA GLY A 19 3.70 -2.44 5.30
C GLY A 19 4.06 -3.40 6.44
N TYR A 20 3.18 -3.54 7.42
CA TYR A 20 3.32 -4.54 8.48
C TYR A 20 3.39 -5.97 7.91
N LEU A 21 2.48 -6.32 6.99
CA LEU A 21 2.44 -7.64 6.36
C LEU A 21 3.66 -7.94 5.48
N THR A 22 4.26 -6.90 4.89
CA THR A 22 5.46 -7.02 4.03
C THR A 22 6.64 -7.57 4.82
N ASN A 23 6.73 -7.31 6.12
CA ASN A 23 7.77 -7.88 6.96
C ASN A 23 7.76 -9.42 6.91
N TYR A 24 6.58 -10.05 6.97
CA TYR A 24 6.44 -11.51 6.89
C TYR A 24 6.88 -12.06 5.53
N VAL A 25 6.59 -11.33 4.45
CA VAL A 25 7.03 -11.69 3.10
C VAL A 25 8.56 -11.61 3.00
N TYR A 26 9.15 -10.55 3.56
CA TYR A 26 10.59 -10.35 3.56
C TYR A 26 11.31 -11.41 4.40
N THR A 27 10.81 -11.71 5.60
CA THR A 27 11.42 -12.66 6.53
C THR A 27 11.11 -14.11 6.21
N TYR A 28 10.31 -14.40 5.18
CA TYR A 28 10.06 -15.78 4.73
C TYR A 28 11.32 -16.51 4.27
N GLY A 29 12.43 -15.78 4.04
CA GLY A 29 13.74 -16.40 3.80
C GLY A 29 14.00 -16.77 2.35
N LEU A 30 13.50 -15.98 1.40
CA LEU A 30 13.72 -16.17 -0.05
C LEU A 30 15.13 -15.75 -0.52
N GLY A 31 16.07 -15.55 0.41
CA GLY A 31 17.44 -15.13 0.13
C GLY A 31 17.48 -13.80 -0.64
N ILE A 32 18.21 -13.77 -1.75
CA ILE A 32 18.34 -12.59 -2.62
C ILE A 32 17.00 -12.09 -3.18
N PHE A 33 15.99 -12.96 -3.28
CA PHE A 33 14.69 -12.60 -3.82
C PHE A 33 13.78 -11.91 -2.79
N SER A 34 14.12 -11.91 -1.51
CA SER A 34 13.25 -11.38 -0.44
C SER A 34 12.84 -9.93 -0.68
N GLY A 35 13.77 -9.07 -1.14
CA GLY A 35 13.48 -7.68 -1.47
C GLY A 35 12.52 -7.52 -2.66
N ILE A 36 12.76 -8.28 -3.74
CA ILE A 36 11.92 -8.24 -4.94
C ILE A 36 10.51 -8.78 -4.63
N SER A 37 10.41 -9.89 -3.91
CA SER A 37 9.13 -10.47 -3.50
C SER A 37 8.31 -9.52 -2.61
N SER A 38 8.97 -8.82 -1.69
CA SER A 38 8.35 -7.81 -0.83
C SER A 38 7.84 -6.61 -1.64
N PHE A 39 8.62 -6.15 -2.62
CA PHE A 39 8.20 -5.08 -3.51
C PHE A 39 7.02 -5.48 -4.40
N VAL A 40 7.05 -6.68 -4.98
CA VAL A 40 5.94 -7.24 -5.78
C VAL A 40 4.67 -7.36 -4.93
N PHE A 41 4.80 -7.83 -3.68
CA PHE A 41 3.70 -7.89 -2.74
C PHE A 41 3.07 -6.51 -2.48
N MET A 42 3.88 -5.51 -2.13
CA MET A 42 3.41 -4.13 -1.91
C MET A 42 2.77 -3.54 -3.18
N PHE A 43 3.32 -3.82 -4.35
CA PHE A 43 2.77 -3.35 -5.61
C PHE A 43 1.39 -3.96 -5.90
N ILE A 44 1.22 -5.27 -5.72
CA ILE A 44 -0.08 -5.94 -5.87
C ILE A 44 -1.08 -5.39 -4.85
N ALA A 45 -0.65 -5.19 -3.60
CA ALA A 45 -1.47 -4.63 -2.54
C ALA A 45 -1.98 -3.20 -2.87
N LEU A 46 -1.13 -2.37 -3.48
CA LEU A 46 -1.54 -1.06 -4.00
C LEU A 46 -2.63 -1.20 -5.07
N LEU A 47 -2.45 -2.09 -6.05
CA LEU A 47 -3.43 -2.26 -7.13
C LEU A 47 -4.81 -2.68 -6.57
N ILE A 48 -4.81 -3.62 -5.62
CA ILE A 48 -6.01 -4.07 -4.92
C ILE A 48 -6.65 -2.90 -4.16
N THR A 49 -5.85 -2.14 -3.39
CA THR A 49 -6.31 -0.97 -2.64
C THR A 49 -6.95 0.08 -3.56
N GLY A 50 -6.34 0.34 -4.71
CA GLY A 50 -6.87 1.25 -5.72
C GLY A 50 -8.22 0.81 -6.28
N HIS A 51 -8.36 -0.47 -6.61
CA HIS A 51 -9.61 -1.02 -7.13
C HIS A 51 -10.72 -1.06 -6.08
N ILE A 52 -10.38 -1.36 -4.82
CA ILE A 52 -11.29 -1.24 -3.67
C ILE A 52 -11.72 0.22 -3.51
N THR A 53 -10.80 1.17 -3.61
CA THR A 53 -11.10 2.60 -3.46
C THR A 53 -12.06 3.09 -4.56
N ALA A 54 -11.79 2.72 -5.81
CA ALA A 54 -12.69 3.02 -6.94
C ALA A 54 -14.07 2.36 -6.78
N PHE A 55 -14.14 1.17 -6.17
CA PHE A 55 -15.41 0.53 -5.85
C PHE A 55 -16.17 1.29 -4.75
N ILE A 56 -15.50 1.74 -3.69
CA ILE A 56 -16.10 2.49 -2.57
C ILE A 56 -16.69 3.82 -3.04
N PHE A 57 -15.98 4.57 -3.88
CA PHE A 57 -16.41 5.91 -4.33
C PHE A 57 -17.22 5.90 -5.64
N GLY A 58 -17.37 4.74 -6.26
CA GLY A 58 -18.02 4.60 -7.56
C GLY A 58 -17.04 4.76 -8.72
N LYS A 59 -17.03 3.78 -9.64
CA LYS A 59 -16.10 3.72 -10.77
C LYS A 59 -16.24 4.89 -11.75
N GLU A 60 -17.42 5.52 -11.80
CA GLU A 60 -17.71 6.72 -12.57
C GLU A 60 -16.96 7.95 -12.02
N SER A 61 -16.70 7.97 -10.72
CA SER A 61 -16.09 9.10 -10.02
C SER A 61 -14.57 9.03 -9.95
N MET A 62 -13.98 7.87 -10.28
CA MET A 62 -12.56 7.64 -10.09
C MET A 62 -12.03 6.56 -11.02
N ASN A 63 -11.18 6.97 -11.95
CA ASN A 63 -10.47 6.06 -12.84
C ASN A 63 -9.14 5.61 -12.21
N GLN A 64 -8.43 4.72 -12.91
CA GLN A 64 -7.16 4.18 -12.43
C GLN A 64 -6.06 5.22 -12.19
N LYS A 65 -5.98 6.24 -13.05
CA LYS A 65 -4.99 7.31 -12.92
C LYS A 65 -5.26 8.18 -11.70
N ASP A 66 -6.53 8.39 -11.37
CA ASP A 66 -6.95 9.27 -10.27
C ASP A 66 -6.53 8.67 -8.91
N TRP A 67 -6.85 7.39 -8.67
CA TRP A 67 -6.45 6.74 -7.41
C TRP A 67 -4.96 6.42 -7.37
N LEU A 68 -4.29 6.19 -8.52
CA LEU A 68 -2.84 6.09 -8.54
C LEU A 68 -2.18 7.43 -8.18
N GLY A 69 -2.66 8.54 -8.75
CA GLY A 69 -2.08 9.86 -8.54
C GLY A 69 -2.18 10.34 -7.09
N SER A 70 -3.34 10.13 -6.46
CA SER A 70 -3.58 10.52 -5.07
C SER A 70 -3.16 9.46 -4.05
N GLY A 71 -3.06 8.19 -4.45
CA GLY A 71 -2.86 7.05 -3.55
C GLY A 71 -1.47 6.42 -3.54
N LEU A 72 -0.69 6.52 -4.62
CA LEU A 72 0.62 5.86 -4.74
C LEU A 72 1.59 6.28 -3.63
N VAL A 73 1.83 7.59 -3.52
CA VAL A 73 2.80 8.15 -2.56
C VAL A 73 2.39 7.86 -1.11
N PRO A 74 1.16 8.15 -0.65
CA PRO A 74 0.79 7.86 0.73
C PRO A 74 0.84 6.36 1.04
N PHE A 75 0.46 5.49 0.10
CA PHE A 75 0.53 4.04 0.29
C PHE A 75 1.96 3.56 0.54
N PHE A 76 2.89 3.89 -0.36
CA PHE A 76 4.27 3.43 -0.25
C PHE A 76 5.02 4.11 0.89
N PHE A 77 4.81 5.41 1.12
CA PHE A 77 5.48 6.11 2.20
C PHE A 77 5.10 5.51 3.56
N ILE A 78 3.80 5.40 3.85
CA ILE A 78 3.33 4.83 5.12
C ILE A 78 3.68 3.34 5.20
N GLY A 79 3.56 2.59 4.11
CA GLY A 79 3.92 1.19 4.08
C GLY A 79 5.39 0.93 4.36
N MET A 80 6.29 1.76 3.82
CA MET A 80 7.73 1.67 4.13
C MET A 80 8.01 1.97 5.60
N VAL A 81 7.36 2.99 6.18
CA VAL A 81 7.51 3.31 7.61
C VAL A 81 7.09 2.10 8.46
N PHE A 82 5.90 1.55 8.22
CA PHE A 82 5.39 0.41 8.99
C PHE A 82 6.23 -0.85 8.78
N TRP A 83 6.72 -1.09 7.56
CA TRP A 83 7.61 -2.21 7.29
C TRP A 83 8.92 -2.07 8.07
N VAL A 84 9.57 -0.90 8.01
CA VAL A 84 10.82 -0.65 8.74
C VAL A 84 10.61 -0.78 10.24
N MET A 85 9.51 -0.24 10.79
CA MET A 85 9.19 -0.40 12.21
C MET A 85 9.01 -1.88 12.60
N SER A 86 8.29 -2.65 11.78
CA SER A 86 8.06 -4.08 12.01
C SER A 86 9.36 -4.89 11.92
N TYR A 87 10.21 -4.59 10.94
CA TYR A 87 11.52 -5.24 10.78
C TYR A 87 12.44 -4.98 11.97
N ASN A 88 12.34 -3.80 12.59
CA ASN A 88 13.12 -3.43 13.77
C ASN A 88 12.45 -3.82 15.11
N GLY A 89 11.32 -4.53 15.09
CA GLY A 89 10.63 -4.98 16.30
C GLY A 89 9.98 -3.87 17.14
N VAL A 90 9.64 -2.75 16.51
CA VAL A 90 8.92 -1.63 17.16
C VAL A 90 7.41 -1.89 17.20
N LEU A 91 6.89 -2.61 16.19
CA LEU A 91 5.48 -3.04 16.05
C LEU A 91 5.36 -4.56 16.13
#